data_AF-A0AAC9J262-F1
#
_entry.id   AF-A0AAC9J262-F1
#
_cell.length_a   1.000
_cell.length_b   1.000
_cell.length_c   1.000
_cell.angle_alpha   90.00
_cell.angle_beta   90.00
_cell.angle_gamma   90.00
#
_symmetry.space_group_name_H-M   'P 1'
#
loop_
_entity.id
_entity.type
_entity.pdbx_description
1 polymer ?
#
loop_
_entity_poly.entity_id
_entity_poly.type
_entity_poly.pdbx_seq_one_letter_code
_entity_poly.pdbx_strand_id
1 'polypeptide(L)'
;MKRLLTTILAIIIFATLFSAISYVPSSQREPNVYYFGFLETFLFVVIYSGPVYFLVGLPASIIIDRLARVLGKHYGWKKYFIQFGLYSLAGVLAGFVFSLFFGGTISSEEVLPLSILGVAAAIIYFHVSLLVSKIRVEEKQQRHWSRKKEED
;
A
#
# COMPACT_ATOMS: atom_id res chain seq x y z
N MET A 1 1.10 15.86 -4.69
CA MET A 1 2.00 15.08 -5.57
C MET A 1 2.60 13.85 -4.89
N LYS A 2 3.40 13.95 -3.82
CA LYS A 2 4.03 12.76 -3.20
C LYS A 2 3.06 11.61 -2.88
N ARG A 3 1.93 11.92 -2.24
CA ARG A 3 0.93 10.91 -1.85
C ARG A 3 0.25 10.25 -3.04
N LEU A 4 -0.03 11.01 -4.10
CA LEU A 4 -0.62 10.50 -5.34
C LEU A 4 0.32 9.52 -6.04
N LEU A 5 1.60 9.90 -6.18
CA LEU A 5 2.62 9.02 -6.73
C LEU A 5 2.80 7.76 -5.87
N THR A 6 2.87 7.91 -4.55
CA THR A 6 2.91 6.78 -3.62
C THR A 6 1.70 5.86 -3.80
N THR A 7 0.49 6.41 -3.93
CA THR A 7 -0.74 5.65 -4.15
C THR A 7 -0.65 4.84 -5.45
N ILE A 8 -0.30 5.48 -6.57
CA ILE A 8 -0.21 4.82 -7.88
C ILE A 8 0.83 3.68 -7.84
N LEU A 9 2.02 3.95 -7.30
CA LEU A 9 3.07 2.94 -7.18
C LEU A 9 2.67 1.79 -6.24
N ALA A 10 2.03 2.10 -5.11
CA ALA A 10 1.56 1.07 -4.18
C ALA A 10 0.49 0.16 -4.82
N ILE A 11 -0.45 0.73 -5.59
CA ILE A 11 -1.46 -0.05 -6.34
C ILE A 11 -0.77 -0.98 -7.33
N ILE A 12 0.17 -0.48 -8.12
CA ILE A 12 0.90 -1.29 -9.12
C ILE A 12 1.67 -2.42 -8.44
N ILE A 13 2.41 -2.12 -7.36
CA ILE A 13 3.19 -3.12 -6.63
C ILE A 13 2.28 -4.17 -6.00
N PHE A 14 1.21 -3.74 -5.33
CA PHE A 14 0.25 -4.65 -4.72
C PHE A 14 -0.43 -5.55 -5.76
N ALA A 15 -0.92 -4.99 -6.86
CA ALA A 15 -1.54 -5.75 -7.94
C ALA A 15 -0.56 -6.74 -8.60
N THR A 16 0.70 -6.34 -8.77
CA THR A 16 1.75 -7.22 -9.30
C THR A 16 2.01 -8.40 -8.37
N LEU A 17 2.18 -8.14 -7.06
CA LEU A 17 2.43 -9.18 -6.07
C LEU A 17 1.23 -10.13 -5.93
N PHE A 18 0.02 -9.58 -5.86
CA PHE A 18 -1.19 -10.38 -5.79
C PHE A 18 -1.33 -11.27 -7.02
N SER A 19 -1.17 -10.69 -8.22
CA SER A 19 -1.26 -11.45 -9.46
C SER A 19 -0.18 -12.53 -9.54
N ALA A 20 1.05 -12.25 -9.11
CA ALA A 20 2.12 -13.24 -9.08
C ALA A 20 1.82 -14.41 -8.13
N ILE A 21 1.25 -14.14 -6.96
CA ILE A 21 0.88 -15.17 -5.97
C ILE A 21 -0.33 -15.99 -6.47
N SER A 22 -1.28 -15.35 -7.16
CA SER A 22 -2.50 -16.01 -7.65
C SER A 22 -2.35 -16.68 -9.02
N TYR A 23 -1.23 -16.48 -9.72
CA TYR A 23 -1.05 -17.01 -11.07
C TYR A 23 -0.81 -18.52 -11.07
N VAL A 24 -1.63 -19.25 -11.83
CA VAL A 24 -1.47 -20.69 -12.05
C VAL A 24 -0.86 -20.94 -13.44
N PRO A 25 0.35 -21.53 -13.52
CA PRO A 25 1.00 -21.86 -14.80
C PRO A 25 0.21 -22.86 -15.63
N SER A 26 0.28 -22.77 -16.95
CA SER A 26 -0.53 -23.61 -17.86
C SER A 26 -0.37 -25.11 -17.64
N SER A 27 0.81 -25.57 -17.18
CA SER A 27 1.09 -26.98 -16.91
C SER A 27 0.39 -27.52 -15.65
N GLN A 28 -0.11 -26.66 -14.78
CA GLN A 28 -0.79 -27.00 -13.51
C GLN A 28 -2.30 -26.75 -13.58
N ARG A 29 -2.83 -26.43 -14.76
CA ARG A 29 -4.24 -26.11 -14.95
C ARG A 29 -5.05 -27.36 -15.17
N GLU A 30 -6.10 -27.51 -14.38
CA GLU A 30 -7.08 -28.56 -14.58
C GLU A 30 -7.87 -28.32 -15.89
N PRO A 31 -8.18 -29.37 -16.65
CA PRO A 31 -8.99 -29.25 -17.85
C PRO A 31 -10.41 -28.76 -17.49
N ASN A 32 -11.00 -27.95 -18.36
CA ASN A 32 -12.33 -27.36 -18.21
C ASN A 32 -12.51 -26.40 -17.02
N VAL A 33 -11.42 -25.92 -16.40
CA VAL A 33 -11.45 -24.87 -15.38
C VAL A 33 -10.86 -23.58 -15.94
N TYR A 34 -11.56 -22.47 -15.72
CA TYR A 34 -11.04 -21.16 -16.12
C TYR A 34 -10.06 -20.63 -15.07
N TYR A 35 -8.86 -20.26 -15.53
CA TYR A 35 -7.85 -19.63 -14.71
C TYR A 35 -7.55 -18.24 -15.26
N PHE A 36 -7.70 -17.23 -14.40
CA PHE A 36 -7.34 -15.86 -14.74
C PHE A 36 -5.86 -15.78 -15.17
N GLY A 37 -5.61 -15.03 -16.25
CA GLY A 37 -4.25 -14.70 -16.66
C GLY A 37 -3.59 -13.71 -15.70
N PHE A 38 -2.26 -13.60 -15.73
CA PHE A 38 -1.53 -12.64 -14.89
C PHE A 38 -2.00 -11.19 -15.13
N LEU A 39 -2.08 -10.77 -16.39
CA LEU A 39 -2.50 -9.41 -16.73
C LEU A 39 -3.96 -9.16 -16.36
N GLU A 40 -4.80 -10.18 -16.48
CA GLU A 40 -6.22 -10.07 -16.15
C GLU A 40 -6.42 -9.90 -14.65
N THR A 41 -5.82 -10.77 -13.82
CA THR A 41 -5.82 -10.63 -12.36
C THR A 41 -5.23 -9.29 -11.94
N PHE A 42 -4.12 -8.87 -12.56
CA PHE A 42 -3.50 -7.56 -12.29
C PHE A 42 -4.49 -6.41 -12.52
N LEU A 43 -5.16 -6.37 -13.67
CA LEU A 43 -6.12 -5.32 -14.01
C LEU A 43 -7.32 -5.32 -13.06
N PHE A 44 -7.86 -6.49 -12.72
CA PHE A 44 -8.92 -6.60 -11.72
C PHE A 44 -8.49 -6.03 -10.37
N VAL A 45 -7.30 -6.40 -9.88
CA VAL A 45 -6.80 -5.88 -8.61
C VAL A 45 -6.59 -4.37 -8.67
N VAL A 46 -6.10 -3.81 -9.79
CA VAL A 46 -5.98 -2.36 -9.96
C VAL A 46 -7.35 -1.67 -9.86
N ILE A 47 -8.37 -2.20 -10.54
CA ILE A 47 -9.73 -1.65 -10.55
C ILE A 47 -10.37 -1.65 -9.15
N TYR A 48 -10.19 -2.71 -8.38
CA TYR A 48 -10.79 -2.82 -7.03
C TYR A 48 -9.95 -2.15 -5.94
N SER A 49 -8.63 -2.32 -5.95
CA SER A 49 -7.75 -1.74 -4.94
C SER A 49 -7.58 -0.23 -5.11
N GLY A 50 -7.63 0.27 -6.35
CA GLY A 50 -7.48 1.70 -6.66
C GLY A 50 -8.42 2.59 -5.83
N PRO A 51 -9.75 2.43 -5.96
CA PRO A 51 -10.72 3.17 -5.15
C PRO A 51 -10.47 3.03 -3.64
N VAL A 52 -10.16 1.83 -3.15
CA VAL A 52 -9.86 1.61 -1.72
C VAL A 52 -8.64 2.42 -1.27
N TYR A 53 -7.56 2.40 -2.04
CA TYR A 53 -6.36 3.18 -1.77
C TYR A 53 -6.62 4.70 -1.80
N PHE A 54 -7.47 5.17 -2.71
CA PHE A 54 -7.79 6.59 -2.81
C PHE A 54 -8.75 7.07 -1.73
N LEU A 55 -9.80 6.31 -1.45
CA LEU A 55 -10.87 6.69 -0.52
C LEU A 55 -10.50 6.42 0.94
N VAL A 56 -9.75 5.34 1.21
CA VAL A 56 -9.40 4.92 2.58
C VAL A 56 -7.91 5.14 2.83
N GLY A 57 -7.06 4.60 1.95
CA GLY A 57 -5.60 4.62 2.15
C GLY A 57 -5.01 6.03 2.23
N LEU A 58 -5.40 6.92 1.32
CA LEU A 58 -4.87 8.28 1.24
C LEU A 58 -5.31 9.13 2.45
N PRO A 59 -6.59 9.17 2.87
CA PRO A 59 -6.97 9.82 4.13
C PRO A 59 -6.31 9.21 5.36
N ALA A 60 -6.27 7.87 5.47
CA ALA A 60 -5.62 7.19 6.59
C ALA A 60 -4.15 7.58 6.70
N SER A 61 -3.42 7.67 5.57
CA SER A 61 -2.03 8.12 5.56
C SER A 61 -1.84 9.54 6.11
N ILE A 62 -2.82 10.44 5.94
CA ILE A 62 -2.75 11.81 6.46
C ILE A 62 -2.90 11.79 7.98
N ILE A 63 -3.87 11.01 8.47
CA ILE A 63 -4.14 10.83 9.89
C ILE A 63 -2.94 10.20 10.59
N ILE A 64 -2.41 9.10 10.04
CA ILE A 64 -1.25 8.39 10.60
C ILE A 64 -0.02 9.29 10.66
N ASP A 65 0.27 10.07 9.61
CA ASP A 65 1.40 11.00 9.61
C ASP A 65 1.23 12.13 10.65
N ARG A 66 0.00 12.56 10.92
CA ARG A 66 -0.27 13.56 11.97
C ARG A 66 -0.13 12.93 13.35
N LEU A 67 -0.69 11.74 13.56
CA LEU A 67 -0.62 11.02 14.82
C LEU A 67 0.82 10.63 15.18
N ALA A 68 1.60 10.16 14.21
CA ALA A 68 3.01 9.83 14.40
C ALA A 68 3.88 11.04 14.78
N ARG A 69 3.51 12.26 14.35
CA ARG A 69 4.19 13.50 14.79
C ARG A 69 3.86 13.87 16.23
N VAL A 70 2.65 13.57 16.71
CA VAL A 70 2.25 13.82 18.09
C VAL A 70 2.88 12.78 19.03
N LEU A 71 2.84 11.50 18.64
CA LEU A 71 3.39 10.39 19.43
C LEU A 71 4.92 10.34 19.42
N GLY A 72 5.56 10.78 18.33
CA GLY A 72 6.99 10.66 18.11
C GLY A 72 7.69 12.01 18.00
N LYS A 73 8.07 12.61 19.14
CA LYS A 73 9.00 13.77 19.17
C LYS A 73 10.45 13.41 18.78
N HIS A 74 10.79 12.11 18.72
CA HIS A 74 12.17 11.65 18.47
C HIS A 74 12.37 11.14 17.04
N TYR A 75 13.42 11.63 16.38
CA TYR A 75 13.90 11.16 15.09
C TYR A 75 14.54 9.76 15.22
N GLY A 76 14.29 8.87 14.25
CA GLY A 76 14.94 7.55 14.16
C GLY A 76 13.98 6.35 14.11
N TRP A 77 14.49 5.18 14.50
CA TRP A 77 13.84 3.87 14.39
C TRP A 77 12.49 3.78 15.12
N LYS A 78 12.31 4.51 16.23
CA LYS A 78 11.04 4.54 16.98
C LYS A 78 9.87 5.06 16.13
N LYS A 79 10.10 6.11 15.34
CA LYS A 79 9.07 6.66 14.44
C LYS A 79 8.65 5.65 13.37
N TYR A 80 9.61 4.89 12.84
CA TYR A 80 9.35 3.84 11.87
C TYR A 80 8.42 2.78 12.46
N PHE A 81 8.72 2.22 13.64
CA PHE A 81 7.88 1.19 14.25
C PHE A 81 6.49 1.68 14.65
N ILE A 82 6.37 2.93 15.11
CA ILE A 82 5.06 3.53 15.40
C ILE A 82 4.24 3.64 14.11
N GLN A 83 4.83 4.17 13.03
CA GLN A 83 4.13 4.27 11.76
C GLN A 83 3.78 2.89 11.20
N PHE A 84 4.71 1.95 11.23
CA PHE A 84 4.48 0.56 10.82
C PHE A 84 3.27 -0.05 11.57
N GLY A 85 3.23 0.08 12.89
CA GLY A 85 2.11 -0.39 13.70
C GLY A 85 0.78 0.28 13.35
N LEU A 86 0.79 1.61 13.16
CA LEU A 86 -0.42 2.37 12.78
C LEU A 86 -0.93 2.01 11.39
N TYR A 87 -0.04 1.81 10.42
CA TYR A 87 -0.41 1.36 9.07
C TYR A 87 -0.95 -0.07 9.10
N SER A 88 -0.34 -0.98 9.86
CA SER A 88 -0.86 -2.33 10.05
C SER A 88 -2.25 -2.31 10.67
N LEU A 89 -2.48 -1.52 11.73
CA LEU A 89 -3.79 -1.38 12.35
C LEU A 89 -4.83 -0.81 11.36
N ALA A 90 -4.46 0.21 10.58
CA ALA A 90 -5.33 0.74 9.54
C ALA A 90 -5.66 -0.31 8.46
N GLY A 91 -4.69 -1.17 8.11
CA GLY A 91 -4.90 -2.28 7.20
C GLY A 91 -5.86 -3.33 7.73
N VAL A 92 -5.73 -3.73 9.00
CA VAL A 92 -6.69 -4.62 9.67
C VAL A 92 -8.09 -4.01 9.63
N LEU A 93 -8.22 -2.73 10.01
CA LEU A 93 -9.51 -2.03 9.98
C LEU A 93 -10.11 -1.96 8.57
N ALA A 94 -9.29 -1.69 7.55
CA ALA A 94 -9.75 -1.66 6.17
C ALA A 94 -10.25 -3.03 5.70
N GLY A 95 -9.50 -4.10 5.98
CA GLY A 95 -9.91 -5.46 5.63
C GLY A 95 -11.16 -5.92 6.40
N PHE A 96 -11.26 -5.58 7.68
CA PHE A 96 -12.47 -5.81 8.47
C PHE A 96 -13.67 -5.07 7.89
N VAL A 97 -13.56 -3.77 7.61
CA VAL A 97 -14.65 -2.99 6.98
C VAL A 97 -15.03 -3.58 5.63
N PHE A 98 -14.05 -3.98 4.81
CA PHE A 98 -14.30 -4.61 3.52
C PHE A 98 -15.09 -5.92 3.67
N SER A 99 -14.77 -6.73 4.68
CA SER A 99 -15.53 -7.96 4.98
C SER A 99 -16.98 -7.68 5.37
N LEU A 100 -17.31 -6.53 5.98
CA LEU A 100 -18.71 -6.18 6.29
C LEU A 100 -19.53 -5.84 5.04
N PHE A 101 -18.89 -5.35 3.97
CA PHE A 101 -19.58 -5.01 2.72
C PHE A 101 -19.74 -6.20 1.78
N PHE A 102 -18.79 -7.14 1.79
CA PHE A 102 -18.75 -8.27 0.85
C PHE A 102 -19.05 -9.62 1.50
N GLY A 103 -18.78 -9.77 2.79
CA GLY A 103 -19.11 -10.95 3.58
C GLY A 103 -20.50 -10.79 4.18
N GLY A 104 -21.44 -11.61 3.70
CA GLY A 104 -22.81 -11.60 4.23
C GLY A 104 -22.90 -12.02 5.71
N THR A 105 -21.81 -12.55 6.29
CA THR A 105 -21.70 -12.93 7.70
C THR A 105 -20.33 -12.57 8.26
N ILE A 106 -20.25 -12.20 9.55
CA ILE A 106 -18.98 -11.99 10.24
C ILE A 106 -18.40 -13.36 10.63
N SER A 107 -17.93 -14.12 9.63
CA SER A 107 -17.21 -15.37 9.85
C SER A 107 -15.71 -15.10 9.91
N SER A 108 -15.00 -15.84 10.77
CA SER A 108 -13.54 -15.75 10.85
C SER A 108 -12.86 -16.14 9.55
N GLU A 109 -13.50 -17.01 8.75
CA GLU A 109 -12.98 -17.51 7.47
C GLU A 109 -12.90 -16.41 6.40
N GLU A 110 -13.76 -15.39 6.47
CA GLU A 110 -13.77 -14.27 5.54
C GLU A 110 -12.99 -13.06 6.07
N VAL A 111 -13.16 -12.75 7.36
CA VAL A 111 -12.57 -11.56 7.99
C VAL A 111 -11.04 -11.66 8.03
N LEU A 112 -10.50 -12.82 8.36
CA LEU A 112 -9.07 -12.99 8.61
C LEU A 112 -8.24 -12.85 7.30
N PRO A 113 -8.56 -13.52 6.18
CA PRO A 113 -7.84 -13.32 4.93
C PRO A 113 -7.92 -11.88 4.41
N LEU A 114 -9.09 -11.25 4.50
CA LEU A 114 -9.27 -9.86 4.06
C LEU A 114 -8.49 -8.88 4.94
N SER A 115 -8.43 -9.12 6.25
CA SER A 115 -7.62 -8.33 7.19
C SER A 115 -6.13 -8.46 6.89
N ILE A 116 -5.65 -9.68 6.59
CA ILE A 116 -4.25 -9.92 6.19
C ILE A 116 -3.92 -9.18 4.88
N LEU A 117 -4.81 -9.25 3.89
CA LEU A 117 -4.65 -8.52 2.63
C LEU A 117 -4.65 -7.00 2.85
N GLY A 118 -5.52 -6.49 3.73
CA GLY A 118 -5.55 -5.09 4.12
C GLY A 118 -4.25 -4.63 4.78
N VAL A 119 -3.69 -5.45 5.67
CA VAL A 119 -2.37 -5.20 6.28
C VAL A 119 -1.26 -5.19 5.23
N ALA A 120 -1.23 -6.17 4.34
CA ALA A 120 -0.24 -6.24 3.26
C ALA A 120 -0.28 -4.98 2.37
N ALA A 121 -1.49 -4.57 1.96
CA ALA A 121 -1.71 -3.37 1.18
C ALA A 121 -1.24 -2.10 1.91
N ALA A 122 -1.56 -1.95 3.20
CA ALA A 122 -1.15 -0.80 4.00
C ALA A 122 0.37 -0.74 4.23
N ILE A 123 1.01 -1.89 4.44
CA ILE A 123 2.47 -1.99 4.60
C ILE A 123 3.21 -1.64 3.30
N ILE A 124 2.72 -2.12 2.15
CA ILE A 124 3.28 -1.75 0.85
C ILE A 124 3.23 -0.24 0.67
N TYR A 125 2.08 0.37 0.92
CA TYR A 125 1.94 1.82 0.85
C TYR A 125 2.91 2.56 1.75
N PHE A 126 3.06 2.10 3.00
CA PHE A 126 3.98 2.69 3.95
C PHE A 126 5.43 2.67 3.43
N HIS A 127 5.91 1.53 2.95
CA HIS A 127 7.27 1.41 2.42
C HIS A 127 7.49 2.24 1.16
N VAL A 128 6.51 2.25 0.25
CA VAL A 128 6.55 3.12 -0.95
C VAL A 128 6.56 4.60 -0.55
N SER A 129 5.80 4.98 0.48
CA SER A 129 5.78 6.36 1.00
C SER A 129 7.14 6.79 1.54
N LEU A 130 7.84 5.89 2.25
CA LEU A 130 9.20 6.13 2.73
C LEU A 130 10.18 6.28 1.57
N LEU A 131 10.13 5.38 0.58
CA LEU A 131 11.01 5.42 -0.58
C LEU A 131 10.84 6.71 -1.38
N VAL A 132 9.59 7.06 -1.74
CA VAL A 132 9.27 8.30 -2.46
C VAL A 132 9.70 9.54 -1.67
N SER A 133 9.54 9.52 -0.34
CA SER A 133 9.97 10.63 0.51
C SER A 133 11.50 10.77 0.53
N LYS A 134 12.24 9.67 0.54
CA LYS A 134 13.71 9.67 0.54
C LYS A 134 14.28 10.23 -0.78
N ILE A 135 13.82 9.70 -1.91
CA ILE A 135 14.26 10.14 -3.25
C ILE A 135 14.09 11.65 -3.41
N ARG A 136 12.92 12.18 -3.00
CA ARG A 136 12.63 13.61 -3.14
C ARG A 136 13.49 14.51 -2.24
N VAL A 137 13.94 14.01 -1.09
CA VAL A 137 14.88 14.74 -0.23
C VAL A 137 16.24 14.86 -0.92
N GLU A 138 16.72 13.76 -1.53
CA GLU A 138 17.96 13.73 -2.28
C GLU A 138 17.92 14.68 -3.49
N GLU A 139 16.83 14.68 -4.27
CA GLU A 139 16.62 15.62 -5.39
C GLU A 139 16.69 17.09 -4.96
N LYS A 140 16.07 17.45 -3.83
CA LYS A 140 16.11 18.83 -3.31
C LYS A 140 17.52 19.25 -2.90
N GLN A 141 18.27 18.35 -2.29
CA GLN A 141 19.63 18.61 -1.86
C GLN A 141 20.55 18.83 -3.08
N GLN A 142 20.43 18.00 -4.11
CA GLN A 142 21.19 18.15 -5.36
C GLN A 142 20.90 19.49 -6.07
N ARG A 143 19.63 19.89 -6.19
CA ARG A 143 19.24 21.18 -6.79
C ARG A 143 19.78 22.39 -6.03
N HIS A 144 19.87 22.31 -4.70
CA HIS A 144 20.45 23.38 -3.92
C HIS A 144 21.96 23.51 -4.19
N TRP A 145 22.69 22.39 -4.25
CA TRP A 145 24.12 22.38 -4.54
C TRP A 145 24.44 22.88 -5.96
N SER A 146 23.63 22.54 -6.96
CA SER A 146 23.83 23.03 -8.33
C SER A 146 23.66 24.54 -8.44
N ARG A 147 22.64 25.11 -7.78
CA ARG A 147 22.40 26.56 -7.82
C ARG A 147 23.50 27.36 -7.12
N LYS A 148 24.05 26.84 -6.03
CA LYS A 148 25.17 27.48 -5.32
C LYS A 148 26.44 27.55 -6.18
N LYS A 149 26.66 26.58 -7.07
CA LYS A 149 27.77 26.58 -8.04
C LYS A 149 27.60 27.54 -9.21
N GLU A 150 26.39 28.00 -9.50
CA GLU A 150 26.12 29.01 -10.54
C GLU A 150 26.22 30.44 -9.99
N GLU A 151 26.18 30.59 -8.66
CA GLU A 151 26.27 31.87 -7.95
C GLU A 151 27.73 32.23 -7.55
N ASP A 152 28.68 31.30 -7.69
CA ASP A 152 30.13 31.44 -7.41
C ASP A 152 30.94 31.51 -8.72
#